data_AF-A0A0A1F569-F1
#
_entry.id   AF-A0A0A1F569-F1
#
_cell.length_a   1.000
_cell.length_b   1.000
_cell.length_c   1.000
_cell.angle_alpha   90.00
_cell.angle_beta   90.00
_cell.angle_gamma   90.00
#
_symmetry.space_group_name_H-M   'P 1'
#
loop_
_entity.id
_entity.type
_entity.pdbx_description
1 polymer ?
#
loop_
_entity_poly.entity_id
_entity_poly.type
_entity_poly.pdbx_seq_one_letter_code
_entity_poly.pdbx_strand_id
1 'polypeptide(L)' 'MTPVSLSTRNPYFGLSHLLRKRAWPLRMLPYVVLLLITPAMLRAL' A
#
# COMPACT_ATOMS: atom_id res chain seq x y z
N MET A 1 4.59 -31.17 -18.65
CA MET A 1 5.24 -29.87 -18.39
C MET A 1 4.77 -29.40 -17.02
N THR A 2 5.55 -29.65 -15.98
CA THR A 2 5.19 -29.26 -14.61
C THR A 2 5.36 -27.75 -14.45
N PRO A 3 4.38 -27.01 -13.90
CA PRO A 3 4.55 -25.58 -13.66
C PRO A 3 5.52 -25.44 -12.50
N VAL A 4 6.82 -25.35 -12.79
CA VAL A 4 7.81 -24.96 -11.80
C VAL A 4 7.45 -23.55 -11.39
N SER A 5 6.94 -23.41 -10.18
CA SER A 5 6.46 -22.15 -9.63
C SER A 5 7.50 -21.06 -9.86
N LEU A 6 7.15 -20.04 -10.64
CA LEU A 6 7.97 -18.85 -10.87
C LEU A 6 8.35 -18.16 -9.54
N SER A 7 7.57 -18.41 -8.48
CA SER A 7 7.84 -17.97 -7.11
C SER A 7 9.15 -18.52 -6.55
N THR A 8 9.61 -19.70 -6.99
CA THR A 8 10.83 -20.35 -6.45
C THR A 8 12.09 -19.88 -7.16
N ARG A 9 11.97 -19.35 -8.39
CA ARG A 9 13.12 -18.92 -9.21
C ARG A 9 13.48 -17.44 -9.06
N ASN A 10 12.55 -16.61 -8.63
CA ASN A 10 12.77 -15.16 -8.53
C ASN A 10 12.61 -14.65 -7.09
N PRO A 11 13.71 -14.49 -6.32
CA PRO A 11 13.64 -13.98 -4.94
C PRO A 11 13.02 -12.57 -4.85
N TYR A 12 13.02 -11.82 -5.95
CA TYR A 12 12.39 -10.51 -6.05
C TYR A 12 10.85 -10.55 -6.18
N PHE A 13 10.25 -11.72 -6.44
CA PHE A 13 8.79 -11.86 -6.54
C PHE A 13 8.11 -11.63 -5.19
N GLY A 14 8.70 -12.12 -4.08
CA GLY A 14 8.21 -11.83 -2.73
C GLY A 14 8.43 -10.36 -2.32
N LEU A 15 9.57 -9.79 -2.70
CA LEU A 15 9.91 -8.39 -2.38
C LEU A 15 8.99 -7.38 -3.07
N SER A 16 8.70 -7.57 -4.36
CA SER A 16 7.75 -6.71 -5.09
C SER A 16 6.33 -6.81 -4.53
N HIS A 17 5.90 -8.00 -4.07
CA HIS A 17 4.62 -8.18 -3.38
C HIS A 17 4.59 -7.46 -2.02
N LEU A 18 5.67 -7.54 -1.23
CA LEU A 18 5.79 -6.83 0.05
C LEU A 18 5.84 -5.31 -0.12
N LEU A 19 6.60 -4.82 -1.11
CA LEU A 19 6.67 -3.40 -1.46
C LEU A 19 5.32 -2.89 -1.95
N ARG A 20 4.60 -3.65 -2.77
CA ARG A 20 3.24 -3.32 -3.17
C ARG A 20 2.33 -3.28 -1.93
N LYS A 21 2.28 -4.33 -1.11
CA LYS A 21 1.45 -4.34 0.11
C LYS A 21 1.77 -3.20 1.08
N ARG A 22 3.03 -2.77 1.19
CA ARG A 22 3.46 -1.68 2.08
C ARG A 22 3.28 -0.29 1.48
N ALA A 23 3.36 -0.14 0.17
CA ALA A 23 3.19 1.14 -0.51
C ALA A 23 1.73 1.63 -0.50
N TRP A 24 0.76 0.72 -0.56
CA TRP A 24 -0.67 1.07 -0.51
C TRP A 24 -1.10 1.79 0.78
N PRO A 25 -0.81 1.28 1.99
CA PRO A 25 -1.16 1.97 3.23
C PRO A 25 -0.40 3.29 3.40
N LEU A 26 0.87 3.35 2.97
CA LEU A 26 1.65 4.59 3.03
C LEU A 26 1.09 5.68 2.11
N ARG A 27 0.61 5.27 0.92
CA ARG A 27 -0.02 6.18 -0.06
C ARG A 27 -1.39 6.66 0.41
N MET A 28 -2.10 5.88 1.23
CA MET A 28 -3.39 6.25 1.81
C MET A 28 -3.27 7.18 3.02
N LEU A 29 -2.15 7.13 3.75
CA LEU A 29 -1.88 7.97 4.92
C LEU A 29 -2.19 9.47 4.72
N PRO A 30 -1.70 10.17 3.67
CA PRO A 30 -1.99 11.59 3.48
C PRO A 30 -3.49 11.87 3.27
N TYR A 31 -4.22 10.97 2.61
CA TYR A 31 -5.66 11.13 2.40
C TYR A 31 -6.46 10.94 3.68
N VAL A 32 -6.04 10.00 4.55
CA VAL A 32 -6.66 9.80 5.87
C VAL A 32 -6.43 11.03 6.76
N VAL A 33 -5.21 11.58 6.75
CA VAL A 33 -4.90 12.83 7.47
C VAL A 33 -5.75 13.98 6.95
N LEU A 34 -5.87 14.14 5.63
CA LEU A 34 -6.72 15.16 5.02
C LEU A 34 -8.19 14.98 5.44
N LEU A 35 -8.71 13.75 5.38
CA LEU A 35 -10.09 13.43 5.79
C LEU A 35 -10.35 13.77 7.27
N LEU A 36 -9.37 13.61 8.16
CA LEU A 36 -9.52 13.93 9.58
C LEU A 36 -9.46 15.44 9.86
N ILE A 37 -8.63 16.18 9.12
CA ILE A 37 -8.50 17.64 9.27
C ILE A 37 -9.71 18.36 8.66
N THR A 38 -10.26 17.85 7.55
CA THR A 38 -11.35 18.48 6.81
C THR A 38 -12.58 18.82 7.69
N PRO A 39 -13.16 17.89 8.48
CA PRO A 39 -14.30 18.20 9.34
C PRO A 39 -13.91 19.09 10.53
N ALA A 40 -12.64 19.06 10.99
CA ALA A 40 -12.18 19.95 12.05
C ALA A 40 -12.10 21.41 11.57
N MET A 41 -11.66 21.65 10.34
CA MET A 41 -11.68 22.98 9.73
C MET A 41 -13.10 23.47 9.46
N LEU A 42 -13.98 22.60 8.98
CA LEU A 42 -15.37 22.96 8.65
C LEU A 42 -16.22 23.25 9.90
N ARG A 43 -15.87 22.67 11.05
CA ARG A 43 -16.53 22.88 12.34
C ARG A 43 -15.97 24.09 13.11
N ALA A 44 -14.82 24.62 12.70
CA ALA A 44 -14.17 25.78 13.30
C ALA A 44 -14.52 27.12 12.60
N LEU A 45 -15.20 27.06 11.44
CA LEU A 45 -15.80 28.19 10.74
C LEU A 45 -17.23 28.44 11.25
#